data_AF-A0A7S1Y693-F1
#
_entry.id   AF-A0A7S1Y693-F1
#
_cell.length_a   1.000
_cell.length_b   1.000
_cell.length_c   1.000
_cell.angle_alpha   90.00
_cell.angle_beta   90.00
_cell.angle_gamma   90.00
#
_symmetry.space_group_name_H-M   'P 1'
#
loop_
_entity.id
_entity.type
_entity.pdbx_description
1 polymer ?
#
loop_
_entity_poly.entity_id
_entity_poly.type
_entity_poly.pdbx_seq_one_letter_code
_entity_poly.pdbx_strand_id
1 'polypeptide(L)'
;HRRTLLEQQVVNSTTSGEEGKEDDDTMNNMDPAYWLETDLEYVSKILQQHDGKNYHAWSHRQWLLGHLMSMSTKDEDVRTKELKFLEKLLTQDVRNNSAWNQRWFITHFNHNKRQPLDSATARIEVEYALGQAKLDPYNESPWRYLIGVLKEQQKKKGDDTTSSFYELVQYAYTESITTTKQVLVSAERDPEGCANLNSALMDLLEFQQTPQSLEEALRLCQEMATKHDTIRAKYWTHVRTKELETKLKEIMTMTTMDG
;
A
#
# COMPACT_ATOMS: atom_id res chain seq x y z
N HIS A 1 27.67 0.05 -12.58
CA HIS A 1 28.55 1.10 -13.13
C HIS A 1 27.88 2.47 -13.07
N ARG A 2 26.81 2.75 -13.83
CA ARG A 2 26.08 4.05 -13.79
C ARG A 2 25.59 4.45 -12.39
N ARG A 3 24.98 3.54 -11.63
CA ARG A 3 24.59 3.76 -10.22
C ARG A 3 25.76 4.23 -9.34
N THR A 4 26.92 3.57 -9.45
CA THR A 4 28.13 3.90 -8.67
C THR A 4 28.68 5.28 -9.03
N LEU A 5 28.65 5.65 -10.31
CA LEU A 5 29.07 6.98 -10.76
C LEU A 5 28.14 8.07 -10.20
N LEU A 6 26.83 7.82 -10.22
CA LEU A 6 25.85 8.75 -9.64
C LEU A 6 25.98 8.86 -8.12
N GLU A 7 26.21 7.75 -7.41
CA GLU A 7 26.46 7.77 -5.96
C GLU A 7 27.69 8.63 -5.63
N GLN A 8 28.77 8.51 -6.40
CA GLN A 8 29.96 9.35 -6.23
C GLN A 8 29.68 10.84 -6.51
N GLN A 9 28.95 11.16 -7.57
CA GLN A 9 28.59 12.54 -7.90
C GLN A 9 27.67 13.18 -6.85
N VAL A 10 26.67 12.43 -6.36
CA VAL A 10 25.79 12.91 -5.28
C VAL A 10 26.62 13.16 -4.02
N VAL A 11 27.45 12.22 -3.58
CA VAL A 11 28.29 12.38 -2.38
C VAL A 11 29.23 13.57 -2.51
N ASN A 12 29.90 13.72 -3.66
CA ASN A 12 30.81 14.83 -3.90
C ASN A 12 30.09 16.19 -3.86
N SER A 13 28.86 16.28 -4.39
CA SER A 13 28.07 17.51 -4.34
C SER A 13 27.61 17.90 -2.93
N THR A 14 27.41 16.93 -2.03
CA THR A 14 27.04 17.19 -0.63
C THR A 14 28.24 17.58 0.24
N THR A 15 29.46 17.19 -0.13
CA THR A 15 30.69 17.47 0.61
C THR A 15 31.42 18.72 0.13
N SER A 16 31.25 19.12 -1.14
CA SER A 16 31.82 20.35 -1.70
C SER A 16 30.95 21.57 -1.38
N GLY A 17 30.84 21.90 -0.09
CA GLY A 17 30.63 23.30 0.30
C GLY A 17 32.00 24.00 0.25
N GLU A 18 32.15 24.90 -0.71
CA GLU A 18 33.30 25.81 -0.94
C GLU A 18 34.45 25.32 -1.87
N GLU A 19 34.72 26.20 -2.84
CA GLU A 19 35.95 26.42 -3.64
C GLU A 19 36.32 25.48 -4.81
N GLY A 20 35.76 25.81 -5.98
CA GLY A 20 36.48 26.22 -7.20
C GLY A 20 37.66 25.38 -7.72
N LYS A 21 37.44 24.72 -8.88
CA LYS A 21 38.39 24.63 -10.00
C LYS A 21 37.63 24.38 -11.31
N GLU A 22 37.82 25.29 -12.27
CA GLU A 22 37.34 25.16 -13.65
C GLU A 22 38.18 24.10 -14.37
N ASP A 23 37.72 22.85 -14.36
CA ASP A 23 38.16 21.85 -15.32
C ASP A 23 37.06 21.66 -16.39
N ASP A 24 37.45 21.77 -17.66
CA ASP A 24 36.64 21.67 -18.88
C ASP A 24 36.18 20.21 -19.11
N ASP A 25 35.32 19.72 -18.23
CA ASP A 25 34.65 18.43 -18.37
C ASP A 25 33.14 18.66 -18.17
N THR A 26 32.47 19.07 -19.24
CA THR A 26 31.05 19.49 -19.26
C THR A 26 30.08 18.45 -18.68
N MET A 27 30.48 17.18 -18.57
CA MET A 27 29.71 16.10 -17.93
C MET A 27 29.86 16.07 -16.39
N ASN A 28 30.98 16.54 -15.85
CA ASN A 28 31.27 16.55 -14.41
C ASN A 28 30.72 17.79 -13.68
N ASN A 29 30.24 18.79 -14.42
CA ASN A 29 29.70 20.04 -13.87
C ASN A 29 28.16 20.12 -13.90
N MET A 30 27.47 19.05 -14.32
CA MET A 30 25.99 18.99 -14.29
C MET A 30 25.48 18.63 -12.90
N ASP A 31 24.41 19.32 -12.48
CA ASP A 31 23.67 19.03 -11.26
C ASP A 31 23.31 17.54 -11.18
N PRO A 32 23.70 16.79 -10.13
CA PRO A 32 23.37 15.36 -10.01
C PRO A 32 21.87 15.08 -10.11
N ALA A 33 21.00 16.04 -9.77
CA ALA A 33 19.56 15.91 -9.97
C ALA A 33 19.18 15.69 -11.45
N TYR A 34 19.86 16.36 -12.39
CA TYR A 34 19.61 16.22 -13.83
C TYR A 34 19.81 14.77 -14.29
N TRP A 35 20.87 14.11 -13.83
CA TRP A 35 21.15 12.73 -14.19
C TRP A 35 20.16 11.75 -13.58
N LEU A 36 19.78 11.96 -12.32
CA LEU A 36 18.76 11.16 -11.63
C LEU A 36 17.40 11.26 -12.33
N GLU A 37 16.99 12.47 -12.74
CA GLU A 37 15.76 12.70 -13.48
C GLU A 37 15.79 12.06 -14.88
N THR A 38 16.91 12.17 -15.59
CA THR A 38 17.10 11.54 -16.90
C THR A 38 16.98 10.01 -16.81
N ASP A 39 17.61 9.39 -15.80
CA ASP A 39 17.50 7.94 -15.57
C ASP A 39 16.07 7.56 -15.17
N LEU A 40 15.39 8.39 -14.38
CA LEU A 40 14.00 8.17 -13.97
C LEU A 40 13.06 8.17 -15.18
N GLU A 41 13.26 9.09 -16.14
CA GLU A 41 12.51 9.12 -17.40
C GLU A 41 12.76 7.87 -18.26
N TYR A 42 14.02 7.43 -18.36
CA TYR A 42 14.36 6.21 -19.09
C TYR A 42 13.67 4.99 -18.48
N VAL A 43 13.76 4.82 -17.16
CA VAL A 43 13.08 3.73 -16.44
C VAL A 43 11.56 3.82 -16.61
N SER A 44 10.99 5.03 -16.65
CA SER A 44 9.56 5.24 -16.92
C SER A 44 9.14 4.66 -18.28
N LYS A 45 9.96 4.85 -19.33
CA LYS A 45 9.69 4.28 -20.67
C LYS A 45 9.73 2.76 -20.65
N ILE A 46 10.71 2.16 -19.97
CA ILE A 46 10.80 0.70 -19.82
C ILE A 46 9.54 0.12 -19.17
N LEU A 47 9.11 0.71 -18.06
CA LEU A 47 7.94 0.25 -17.31
C LEU A 47 6.61 0.48 -18.07
N GLN A 48 6.50 1.55 -18.85
CA GLN A 48 5.26 1.85 -19.59
C GLN A 48 5.14 1.07 -20.90
N GLN A 49 6.24 0.87 -21.62
CA GLN A 49 6.19 0.44 -23.02
C GLN A 49 6.66 -1.00 -23.23
N HIS A 50 7.45 -1.55 -22.29
CA HIS A 50 8.08 -2.85 -22.48
C HIS A 50 7.66 -3.87 -21.42
N ASP A 51 7.91 -3.57 -20.14
CA ASP A 51 7.64 -4.50 -19.04
C ASP A 51 7.30 -3.74 -17.76
N GLY A 52 6.00 -3.55 -17.51
CA GLY A 52 5.49 -2.87 -16.33
C GLY A 52 5.70 -3.61 -15.01
N LYS A 53 6.22 -4.85 -15.05
CA LYS A 53 6.48 -5.67 -13.86
C LYS A 53 7.98 -5.96 -13.68
N ASN A 54 8.84 -5.33 -14.47
CA ASN A 54 10.29 -5.55 -14.42
C ASN A 54 10.86 -5.22 -13.03
N TYR A 55 11.30 -6.25 -12.31
CA TYR A 55 11.79 -6.11 -10.94
C TYR A 55 13.01 -5.19 -10.83
N HIS A 56 13.96 -5.31 -11.76
CA HIS A 56 15.18 -4.50 -11.75
C HIS A 56 14.90 -3.02 -12.05
N ALA A 57 13.98 -2.74 -12.98
CA ALA A 57 13.56 -1.39 -13.28
C ALA A 57 12.87 -0.73 -12.08
N TRP A 58 11.96 -1.43 -11.40
CA TRP A 58 11.32 -0.92 -10.17
C TRP A 58 12.33 -0.69 -9.03
N SER A 59 13.25 -1.64 -8.82
CA SER A 59 14.31 -1.48 -7.81
C SER A 59 15.21 -0.28 -8.10
N HIS A 60 15.59 -0.08 -9.36
CA HIS A 60 16.36 1.08 -9.77
C HIS A 60 15.56 2.38 -9.62
N ARG A 61 14.27 2.37 -9.96
CA ARG A 61 13.36 3.52 -9.78
C ARG A 61 13.28 3.96 -8.32
N GLN A 62 13.11 3.03 -7.39
CA GLN A 62 13.10 3.34 -5.95
C GLN A 62 14.41 3.95 -5.48
N TRP A 63 15.54 3.45 -5.99
CA TRP A 63 16.85 4.04 -5.70
C TRP A 63 16.95 5.48 -6.20
N LEU A 64 16.55 5.77 -7.46
CA LEU A 64 16.54 7.11 -8.04
C LEU A 64 15.67 8.08 -7.23
N LEU A 65 14.43 7.67 -6.94
CA LEU A 65 13.46 8.47 -6.18
C LEU A 65 13.95 8.74 -4.75
N GLY A 66 14.56 7.74 -4.10
CA GLY A 66 15.15 7.91 -2.77
C GLY A 66 16.23 9.00 -2.74
N HIS A 67 17.07 9.09 -3.78
CA HIS A 67 18.08 10.15 -3.89
C HIS A 67 17.42 11.51 -4.15
N LEU A 68 16.51 11.59 -5.12
CA LEU A 68 15.80 12.83 -5.45
C LEU A 68 15.04 13.42 -4.25
N MET A 69 14.31 12.60 -3.49
CA MET A 69 13.60 13.03 -2.28
C MET A 69 14.56 13.43 -1.15
N SER A 70 15.78 12.87 -1.10
CA SER A 70 16.78 13.24 -0.08
C SER A 70 17.51 14.55 -0.39
N MET A 71 17.65 14.89 -1.68
CA MET A 71 18.37 16.08 -2.13
C MET A 71 17.47 17.31 -2.28
N SER A 72 16.18 17.09 -2.55
CA SER A 72 15.26 18.17 -2.90
C SER A 72 14.54 18.75 -1.69
N THR A 73 14.48 20.09 -1.59
CA THR A 73 13.53 20.81 -0.72
C THR A 73 12.07 20.69 -1.18
N LYS A 74 11.81 19.92 -2.25
CA LYS A 74 10.51 19.68 -2.87
C LYS A 74 10.14 18.19 -2.86
N ASP A 75 10.29 17.49 -1.74
CA ASP A 75 9.84 16.10 -1.58
C ASP A 75 8.40 15.89 -2.09
N GLU A 76 7.51 16.83 -1.78
CA GLU A 76 6.12 16.85 -2.25
C GLU A 76 5.96 16.86 -3.78
N ASP A 77 6.85 17.53 -4.51
CA ASP A 77 6.80 17.55 -5.99
C ASP A 77 7.20 16.19 -6.58
N VAL A 78 8.24 15.55 -6.02
CA VAL A 78 8.68 14.22 -6.45
C VAL A 78 7.59 13.18 -6.16
N ARG A 79 7.03 13.21 -4.94
CA ARG A 79 5.91 12.35 -4.53
C ARG A 79 4.69 12.53 -5.44
N THR A 80 4.31 13.77 -5.71
CA THR A 80 3.18 14.09 -6.60
C THR A 80 3.41 13.59 -8.03
N LYS A 81 4.60 13.80 -8.60
CA LYS A 81 4.96 13.30 -9.93
C LYS A 81 4.93 11.78 -10.00
N GLU A 82 5.42 11.11 -8.96
CA GLU A 82 5.42 9.65 -8.90
C GLU A 82 4.01 9.09 -8.75
N LEU A 83 3.16 9.67 -7.89
CA LEU A 83 1.76 9.27 -7.78
C LEU A 83 1.00 9.41 -9.10
N LYS A 84 1.23 10.50 -9.85
CA LYS A 84 0.68 10.67 -11.22
C LYS A 84 1.19 9.63 -12.21
N PHE A 85 2.46 9.22 -12.09
CA PHE A 85 3.02 8.15 -12.91
C PHE A 85 2.34 6.81 -12.59
N LEU A 86 2.12 6.52 -11.30
CA LEU A 86 1.44 5.31 -10.84
C LEU A 86 -0.02 5.27 -11.26
N GLU A 87 -0.74 6.39 -11.21
CA GLU A 87 -2.11 6.49 -11.72
C GLU A 87 -2.21 6.08 -13.19
N LYS A 88 -1.26 6.51 -14.04
CA LYS A 88 -1.21 6.10 -15.44
C LYS A 88 -1.02 4.59 -15.58
N LEU A 89 -0.09 4.00 -14.82
CA LEU A 89 0.17 2.56 -14.87
C LEU A 89 -1.00 1.72 -14.34
N LEU A 90 -1.64 2.15 -13.25
CA LEU A 90 -2.78 1.45 -12.67
C LEU A 90 -4.06 1.61 -13.51
N THR A 91 -4.18 2.70 -14.28
CA THR A 91 -5.24 2.85 -15.29
C THR A 91 -5.04 1.87 -16.45
N GLN A 92 -3.78 1.56 -16.81
CA GLN A 92 -3.46 0.61 -17.88
C GLN A 92 -3.58 -0.84 -17.41
N ASP A 93 -3.07 -1.17 -16.21
CA ASP A 93 -3.18 -2.49 -15.58
C ASP A 93 -3.41 -2.30 -14.07
N VAL A 94 -4.68 -2.37 -13.65
CA VAL A 94 -5.06 -2.28 -12.24
C VAL A 94 -4.46 -3.42 -11.40
N ARG A 95 -4.14 -4.57 -12.02
CA ARG A 95 -3.51 -5.73 -11.39
C ARG A 95 -1.98 -5.64 -11.39
N ASN A 96 -1.39 -4.49 -11.72
CA ASN A 96 0.05 -4.30 -11.62
C ASN A 96 0.49 -4.19 -10.14
N ASN A 97 0.80 -5.34 -9.54
CA ASN A 97 1.24 -5.42 -8.15
C ASN A 97 2.53 -4.62 -7.88
N SER A 98 3.42 -4.48 -8.88
CA SER A 98 4.64 -3.68 -8.72
C SER A 98 4.32 -2.19 -8.60
N ALA A 99 3.29 -1.69 -9.31
CA ALA A 99 2.81 -0.33 -9.15
C ALA A 99 2.14 -0.11 -7.77
N TRP A 100 1.38 -1.08 -7.25
CA TRP A 100 0.84 -1.02 -5.88
C TRP A 100 1.95 -1.02 -4.82
N ASN A 101 2.97 -1.86 -4.99
CA ASN A 101 4.15 -1.84 -4.11
C ASN A 101 4.91 -0.52 -4.20
N GLN A 102 5.00 0.07 -5.39
CA GLN A 102 5.60 1.39 -5.55
C GLN A 102 4.76 2.49 -4.89
N ARG A 103 3.43 2.40 -4.96
CA ARG A 103 2.54 3.32 -4.25
C ARG A 103 2.80 3.27 -2.75
N TRP A 104 2.95 2.07 -2.18
CA TRP A 104 3.35 1.90 -0.79
C TRP A 104 4.71 2.54 -0.51
N PHE A 105 5.70 2.27 -1.36
CA PHE A 105 7.04 2.84 -1.21
C PHE A 105 6.98 4.37 -1.17
N ILE A 106 6.35 5.01 -2.16
CA ILE A 106 6.38 6.45 -2.26
C ILE A 106 5.61 7.10 -1.11
N THR A 107 4.44 6.58 -0.72
CA THR A 107 3.63 7.16 0.37
C THR A 107 4.31 7.08 1.74
N HIS A 108 5.11 6.03 1.99
CA HIS A 108 5.76 5.80 3.29
C HIS A 108 7.23 6.21 3.33
N PHE A 109 7.80 6.69 2.21
CA PHE A 109 9.18 7.14 2.17
C PHE A 109 9.33 8.51 2.84
N ASN A 110 10.21 8.59 3.84
CA ASN A 110 10.68 9.84 4.43
C ASN A 110 12.16 9.71 4.83
N HIS A 111 13.08 10.30 4.06
CA HIS A 111 14.52 10.33 4.34
C HIS A 111 15.09 9.00 4.92
N ASN A 112 14.79 7.87 4.26
CA ASN A 112 15.20 6.51 4.66
C ASN A 112 14.53 5.91 5.93
N LYS A 113 13.48 6.54 6.46
CA LYS A 113 12.66 6.00 7.55
C LYS A 113 11.27 5.69 7.02
N ARG A 114 10.78 4.48 7.31
CA ARG A 114 9.37 4.14 7.10
C ARG A 114 8.60 4.62 8.34
N GLN A 115 7.65 5.51 8.13
CA GLN A 115 6.74 5.99 9.17
C GLN A 115 5.29 5.65 8.77
N PRO A 116 4.40 5.37 9.73
CA PRO A 116 2.98 5.30 9.45
C PRO A 116 2.49 6.61 8.82
N LEU A 117 1.55 6.51 7.88
CA LEU A 117 0.92 7.67 7.27
C LEU A 117 0.19 8.49 8.34
N ASP A 118 0.15 9.82 8.22
CA ASP A 118 -0.74 10.64 9.04
C ASP A 118 -2.21 10.32 8.72
N SER A 119 -3.14 10.72 9.59
CA SER A 119 -4.55 10.33 9.48
C SER A 119 -5.22 10.84 8.20
N ALA A 120 -4.84 12.02 7.70
CA ALA A 120 -5.41 12.57 6.47
C ALA A 120 -4.91 11.81 5.25
N THR A 121 -3.60 11.52 5.18
CA THR A 121 -3.03 10.71 4.10
C THR A 121 -3.55 9.27 4.14
N ALA A 122 -3.66 8.66 5.32
CA ALA A 122 -4.23 7.33 5.46
C ALA A 122 -5.67 7.25 4.93
N ARG A 123 -6.48 8.29 5.21
CA ARG A 123 -7.85 8.40 4.69
C ARG A 123 -7.88 8.43 3.16
N ILE A 124 -7.05 9.27 2.53
CA ILE A 124 -6.93 9.36 1.07
C ILE A 124 -6.52 8.01 0.47
N GLU A 125 -5.55 7.33 1.08
CA GLU A 125 -5.07 6.04 0.59
C GLU A 125 -6.09 4.91 0.75
N VAL A 126 -6.88 4.91 1.84
CA VAL A 126 -8.02 4.00 2.03
C VAL A 126 -9.08 4.23 0.94
N GLU A 127 -9.45 5.48 0.68
CA GLU A 127 -10.43 5.84 -0.36
C GLU A 127 -9.94 5.44 -1.75
N TYR A 128 -8.66 5.68 -2.05
CA TYR A 128 -8.05 5.25 -3.30
C TYR A 128 -8.10 3.72 -3.47
N ALA A 129 -7.70 2.97 -2.45
CA ALA A 129 -7.71 1.52 -2.48
C ALA A 129 -9.12 0.93 -2.68
N LEU A 130 -10.11 1.47 -1.97
CA LEU A 130 -11.52 1.09 -2.13
C LEU A 130 -12.03 1.42 -3.54
N GLY A 131 -11.68 2.58 -4.08
CA GLY A 131 -12.03 2.98 -5.44
C GLY A 131 -11.47 2.00 -6.49
N GLN A 132 -10.22 1.58 -6.35
CA GLN A 132 -9.61 0.59 -7.26
C GLN A 132 -10.18 -0.83 -7.04
N ALA A 133 -10.44 -1.22 -5.79
CA ALA A 133 -11.08 -2.49 -5.47
C ALA A 133 -12.50 -2.59 -6.05
N LYS A 134 -13.23 -1.47 -6.11
CA LYS A 134 -14.54 -1.38 -6.75
C LYS A 134 -14.47 -1.60 -8.25
N LEU A 135 -13.44 -1.09 -8.93
CA LEU A 135 -13.25 -1.28 -10.38
C LEU A 135 -12.97 -2.75 -10.72
N ASP A 136 -12.27 -3.45 -9.85
CA ASP A 136 -11.95 -4.87 -10.03
C ASP A 136 -11.93 -5.61 -8.69
N PRO A 137 -13.10 -6.10 -8.22
CA PRO A 137 -13.21 -6.75 -6.91
C PRO A 137 -12.35 -8.01 -6.78
N TYR A 138 -12.03 -8.66 -7.90
CA TYR A 138 -11.21 -9.87 -7.95
C TYR A 138 -9.70 -9.57 -7.96
N ASN A 139 -9.28 -8.31 -8.04
CA ASN A 139 -7.87 -7.95 -7.91
C ASN A 139 -7.44 -7.93 -6.43
N GLU A 140 -6.44 -8.74 -6.07
CA GLU A 140 -5.96 -8.84 -4.70
C GLU A 140 -5.21 -7.58 -4.22
N SER A 141 -4.46 -6.91 -5.11
CA SER A 141 -3.56 -5.82 -4.75
C SER A 141 -4.24 -4.64 -4.01
N PRO A 142 -5.37 -4.05 -4.47
CA PRO A 142 -6.02 -2.95 -3.76
C PRO A 142 -6.52 -3.37 -2.37
N TRP A 143 -7.05 -4.59 -2.23
CA TRP A 143 -7.50 -5.12 -0.94
C TRP A 143 -6.33 -5.28 0.03
N ARG A 144 -5.22 -5.86 -0.42
CA ARG A 144 -4.04 -6.04 0.45
C ARG A 144 -3.39 -4.70 0.80
N TYR A 145 -3.39 -3.73 -0.12
CA TYR A 145 -2.96 -2.37 0.15
C TYR A 145 -3.83 -1.69 1.22
N LEU A 146 -5.16 -1.77 1.08
CA LEU A 146 -6.13 -1.27 2.07
C LEU A 146 -5.85 -1.84 3.47
N ILE A 147 -5.74 -3.17 3.57
CA ILE A 147 -5.47 -3.83 4.85
C ILE A 147 -4.10 -3.43 5.40
N GLY A 148 -3.09 -3.24 4.54
CA GLY A 148 -1.77 -2.75 4.94
C GLY A 148 -1.84 -1.38 5.61
N VAL A 149 -2.55 -0.42 5.00
CA VAL A 149 -2.76 0.93 5.56
C VAL A 149 -3.50 0.86 6.88
N LEU A 150 -4.58 0.07 6.99
CA LEU A 150 -5.30 -0.05 8.26
C LEU A 150 -4.46 -0.70 9.38
N LYS A 151 -3.64 -1.71 9.05
CA LYS A 151 -2.76 -2.39 10.03
C LYS A 151 -1.72 -1.47 10.64
N GLU A 152 -1.22 -0.49 9.90
CA GLU A 152 -0.29 0.49 10.48
C GLU A 152 -1.00 1.52 11.35
N GLN A 153 -2.21 1.94 10.97
CA GLN A 153 -3.00 2.89 11.76
C GLN A 153 -3.41 2.28 13.11
N GLN A 154 -3.74 0.98 13.14
CA GLN A 154 -4.01 0.25 14.38
C GLN A 154 -2.85 0.29 15.39
N LYS A 155 -1.59 0.40 14.91
CA LYS A 155 -0.40 0.39 15.78
C LYS A 155 -0.08 1.75 16.41
N LYS A 156 -0.76 2.82 15.97
CA LYS A 156 -0.61 4.15 16.58
C LYS A 156 -1.15 4.14 18.02
N LYS A 157 -0.55 4.95 18.89
CA LYS A 157 -0.91 5.04 20.31
C LYS A 157 -1.55 6.40 20.61
N GLY A 158 -2.63 6.40 21.40
CA GLY A 158 -3.35 7.58 21.88
C GLY A 158 -4.87 7.46 21.76
N ASP A 159 -5.62 8.07 22.68
CA ASP A 159 -7.09 7.95 22.72
C ASP A 159 -7.76 8.54 21.46
N ASP A 160 -7.30 9.71 21.00
CA ASP A 160 -7.80 10.36 19.77
C ASP A 160 -7.46 9.55 18.51
N THR A 161 -6.30 8.87 18.52
CA THR A 161 -5.90 7.96 17.42
C THR A 161 -6.70 6.66 17.40
N THR A 162 -7.26 6.26 18.54
CA THR A 162 -8.05 5.04 18.67
C THR A 162 -9.44 5.23 18.06
N SER A 163 -10.12 6.33 18.41
CA SER A 163 -11.45 6.64 17.86
C SER A 163 -11.40 6.83 16.34
N SER A 164 -10.43 7.62 15.85
CA SER A 164 -10.25 7.85 14.41
C SER A 164 -9.90 6.58 13.62
N PHE A 165 -9.17 5.64 14.22
CA PHE A 165 -8.92 4.33 13.61
C PHE A 165 -10.22 3.53 13.43
N TYR A 166 -11.05 3.42 14.46
CA TYR A 166 -12.32 2.67 14.37
C TYR A 166 -13.30 3.31 13.38
N GLU A 167 -13.37 4.65 13.30
CA GLU A 167 -14.14 5.35 12.28
C GLU A 167 -13.66 5.01 10.86
N LEU A 168 -12.34 4.99 10.65
CA LEU A 168 -11.75 4.64 9.36
C LEU A 168 -12.03 3.18 8.96
N VAL A 169 -11.94 2.25 9.91
CA VAL A 169 -12.30 0.83 9.72
C VAL A 169 -13.79 0.68 9.38
N GLN A 170 -14.67 1.37 10.11
CA GLN A 170 -16.10 1.32 9.89
C GLN A 170 -16.48 1.88 8.51
N TYR A 171 -15.84 2.97 8.09
CA TYR A 171 -15.96 3.49 6.74
C TYR A 171 -15.54 2.46 5.70
N ALA A 172 -14.34 1.87 5.84
CA ALA A 172 -13.83 0.89 4.89
C ALA A 172 -14.72 -0.36 4.79
N TYR A 173 -15.26 -0.84 5.92
CA TYR A 173 -16.23 -1.93 5.97
C TYR A 173 -17.53 -1.58 5.25
N THR A 174 -18.10 -0.42 5.56
CA THR A 174 -19.36 0.05 4.96
C THR A 174 -19.23 0.24 3.46
N GLU A 175 -18.15 0.88 3.00
CA GLU A 175 -17.90 1.08 1.57
C GLU A 175 -17.66 -0.24 0.84
N SER A 176 -16.92 -1.18 1.44
CA SER A 176 -16.67 -2.51 0.85
C SER A 176 -17.97 -3.29 0.66
N ILE A 177 -18.89 -3.24 1.62
CA ILE A 177 -20.18 -3.92 1.53
C ILE A 177 -21.12 -3.18 0.58
N THR A 178 -21.25 -1.86 0.74
CA THR A 178 -22.25 -1.09 0.00
C THR A 178 -21.88 -1.00 -1.47
N THR A 179 -20.64 -0.60 -1.78
CA THR A 179 -20.27 -0.30 -3.16
C THR A 179 -19.79 -1.54 -3.91
N THR A 180 -18.85 -2.29 -3.34
CA THR A 180 -18.25 -3.43 -4.04
C THR A 180 -19.22 -4.61 -4.16
N LYS A 181 -19.97 -4.96 -3.11
CA LYS A 181 -21.01 -6.01 -3.27
C LYS A 181 -22.09 -5.58 -4.27
N GLN A 182 -22.52 -4.32 -4.25
CA GLN A 182 -23.51 -3.83 -5.21
C GLN A 182 -22.98 -3.90 -6.66
N VAL A 183 -21.70 -3.58 -6.89
CA VAL A 183 -21.08 -3.75 -8.21
C VAL A 183 -21.08 -5.21 -8.65
N LEU A 184 -20.74 -6.14 -7.76
CA LEU A 184 -20.76 -7.58 -8.07
C LEU A 184 -22.17 -8.07 -8.39
N VAL A 185 -23.17 -7.72 -7.56
CA VAL A 185 -24.57 -8.07 -7.79
C VAL A 185 -25.07 -7.49 -9.12
N SER A 186 -24.76 -6.22 -9.41
CA SER A 186 -25.15 -5.56 -10.66
C SER A 186 -24.50 -6.21 -11.89
N ALA A 187 -23.35 -6.85 -11.71
CA ALA A 187 -22.65 -7.63 -12.73
C ALA A 187 -23.08 -9.11 -12.75
N GLU A 188 -24.18 -9.47 -12.07
CA GLU A 188 -24.69 -10.84 -11.95
C GLU A 188 -23.65 -11.83 -11.37
N ARG A 189 -22.80 -11.33 -10.48
CA ARG A 189 -21.81 -12.11 -9.74
C ARG A 189 -22.23 -12.27 -8.29
N ASP A 190 -21.93 -13.44 -7.75
CA ASP A 190 -22.07 -13.74 -6.32
C ASP A 190 -20.96 -13.04 -5.51
N PRO A 191 -21.29 -12.04 -4.66
CA PRO A 191 -20.30 -11.37 -3.83
C PRO A 191 -19.59 -12.30 -2.84
N GLU A 192 -20.29 -13.32 -2.35
CA GLU A 192 -19.76 -14.35 -1.46
C GLU A 192 -18.72 -15.21 -2.19
N GLY A 193 -18.82 -15.33 -3.52
CA GLY A 193 -17.82 -15.95 -4.39
C GLY A 193 -16.54 -15.11 -4.60
N CYS A 194 -16.50 -13.86 -4.17
CA CYS A 194 -15.31 -13.02 -4.31
C CYS A 194 -14.34 -13.24 -3.14
N ALA A 195 -13.38 -14.15 -3.32
CA ALA A 195 -12.41 -14.52 -2.28
C ALA A 195 -11.63 -13.32 -1.70
N ASN A 196 -11.26 -12.34 -2.54
CA ASN A 196 -10.46 -11.19 -2.11
C ASN A 196 -11.26 -10.18 -1.29
N LEU A 197 -12.52 -9.93 -1.67
CA LEU A 197 -13.46 -9.14 -0.88
C LEU A 197 -13.71 -9.80 0.47
N ASN A 198 -14.07 -11.09 0.49
CA ASN A 198 -14.35 -11.80 1.75
C ASN A 198 -13.12 -11.87 2.66
N SER A 199 -11.94 -12.08 2.09
CA SER A 199 -10.67 -11.99 2.82
C SER A 199 -10.46 -10.61 3.46
N ALA A 200 -10.75 -9.52 2.75
CA ALA A 200 -10.67 -8.17 3.30
C ALA A 200 -11.75 -7.91 4.37
N LEU A 201 -12.98 -8.37 4.17
CA LEU A 201 -14.06 -8.22 5.16
C LEU A 201 -13.72 -8.90 6.48
N MET A 202 -13.10 -10.08 6.45
CA MET A 202 -12.63 -10.76 7.67
C MET A 202 -11.59 -9.93 8.43
N ASP A 203 -10.62 -9.33 7.72
CA ASP A 203 -9.64 -8.43 8.34
C ASP A 203 -10.32 -7.16 8.92
N LEU A 204 -11.29 -6.59 8.21
CA LEU A 204 -12.05 -5.41 8.66
C LEU A 204 -12.91 -5.69 9.89
N LEU A 205 -13.57 -6.85 9.94
CA LEU A 205 -14.33 -7.33 11.08
C LEU A 205 -13.44 -7.60 12.29
N GLU A 206 -12.25 -8.17 12.07
CA GLU A 206 -11.25 -8.37 13.11
C GLU A 206 -10.77 -7.04 13.71
N PHE A 207 -10.60 -6.00 12.88
CA PHE A 207 -10.21 -4.67 13.38
C PHE A 207 -11.23 -4.02 14.30
N GLN A 208 -12.52 -4.38 14.22
CA GLN A 208 -13.56 -3.81 15.08
C GLN A 208 -13.48 -4.31 16.53
N GLN A 209 -12.80 -5.44 16.79
CA GLN A 209 -12.60 -6.00 18.14
C GLN A 209 -13.89 -6.18 18.97
N THR A 210 -15.01 -6.55 18.33
CA THR A 210 -16.26 -6.89 19.02
C THR A 210 -16.54 -8.40 18.95
N PRO A 211 -17.25 -8.99 19.91
CA PRO A 211 -17.66 -10.39 19.82
C PRO A 211 -18.44 -10.67 18.53
N GLN A 212 -19.38 -9.79 18.19
CA GLN A 212 -20.25 -9.94 17.01
C GLN A 212 -19.45 -9.89 15.70
N SER A 213 -18.48 -8.97 15.60
CA SER A 213 -17.65 -8.87 14.39
C SER A 213 -16.73 -10.09 14.23
N LEU A 214 -16.19 -10.62 15.32
CA LEU A 214 -15.35 -11.82 15.29
C LEU A 214 -16.14 -13.09 14.98
N GLU A 215 -17.36 -13.23 15.52
CA GLU A 215 -18.27 -14.32 15.17
C GLU A 215 -18.63 -14.30 13.67
N GLU A 216 -18.88 -13.13 13.11
CA GLU A 216 -19.13 -12.98 11.68
C GLU A 216 -17.88 -13.31 10.84
N ALA A 217 -16.69 -12.90 11.27
CA ALA A 217 -15.43 -13.27 10.60
C ALA A 217 -15.18 -14.79 10.63
N LEU A 218 -15.55 -15.47 11.72
CA LEU A 218 -15.51 -16.92 11.84
C LEU A 218 -16.50 -17.61 10.89
N ARG A 219 -17.71 -17.05 10.74
CA ARG A 219 -18.70 -17.53 9.76
C ARG A 219 -18.14 -17.46 8.34
N LEU A 220 -17.50 -16.35 7.97
CA LEU A 220 -16.87 -16.18 6.66
C LEU A 220 -15.72 -17.17 6.43
N CYS A 221 -14.89 -17.47 7.45
CA CYS A 221 -13.85 -18.49 7.34
C CYS A 221 -14.43 -19.86 6.94
N GLN A 222 -15.56 -20.24 7.55
CA GLN A 222 -16.23 -21.50 7.25
C GLN A 222 -16.78 -21.54 5.81
N GLU A 223 -17.36 -20.45 5.32
CA GLU A 223 -17.85 -20.34 3.94
C GLU A 223 -16.71 -20.37 2.92
N MET A 224 -15.61 -19.67 3.20
CA MET A 224 -14.40 -19.71 2.38
C MET A 224 -13.82 -21.11 2.28
N ALA A 225 -13.74 -21.83 3.41
CA ALA A 225 -13.21 -23.19 3.43
C ALA A 225 -14.06 -24.20 2.65
N THR A 226 -15.38 -24.02 2.65
CA THR A 226 -16.32 -25.04 2.14
C THR A 226 -16.84 -24.77 0.74
N LYS A 227 -16.91 -23.50 0.32
CA LYS A 227 -17.58 -23.11 -0.93
C LYS A 227 -16.70 -22.26 -1.84
N HIS A 228 -16.07 -21.22 -1.31
CA HIS A 228 -15.56 -20.13 -2.15
C HIS A 228 -14.04 -20.14 -2.39
N ASP A 229 -13.27 -20.81 -1.53
CA ASP A 229 -11.81 -20.87 -1.62
C ASP A 229 -11.27 -22.19 -1.03
N THR A 230 -11.76 -23.28 -1.61
CA THR A 230 -11.48 -24.65 -1.15
C THR A 230 -10.00 -25.03 -1.30
N ILE A 231 -9.26 -24.37 -2.21
CA ILE A 231 -7.80 -24.54 -2.36
C ILE A 231 -7.09 -24.17 -1.05
N ARG A 232 -7.55 -23.12 -0.36
CA ARG A 232 -7.01 -22.65 0.92
C ARG A 232 -7.84 -23.15 2.12
N ALA A 233 -8.64 -24.21 1.97
CA ALA A 233 -9.51 -24.69 3.05
C ALA A 233 -8.77 -24.91 4.38
N LYS A 234 -7.59 -25.55 4.36
CA LYS A 234 -6.78 -25.77 5.58
C LYS A 234 -6.32 -24.48 6.24
N TYR A 235 -6.04 -23.45 5.45
CA TYR A 235 -5.67 -22.14 5.97
C TYR A 235 -6.86 -21.51 6.70
N TRP A 236 -8.03 -21.51 6.07
CA TRP A 236 -9.26 -20.99 6.67
C TRP A 236 -9.62 -21.73 7.95
N THR A 237 -9.67 -23.07 7.93
CA THR A 237 -10.12 -23.89 9.06
C THR A 237 -9.16 -23.96 10.23
N HIS A 238 -7.85 -23.84 10.01
CA HIS A 238 -6.86 -24.12 11.05
C HIS A 238 -5.98 -22.94 11.43
N VAL A 239 -5.71 -22.03 10.49
CA VAL A 239 -4.89 -20.85 10.78
C VAL A 239 -5.81 -19.71 11.16
N ARG A 240 -6.68 -19.29 10.23
CA ARG A 240 -7.47 -18.07 10.43
C ARG A 240 -8.56 -18.23 11.49
N THR A 241 -9.30 -19.35 11.48
CA THR A 241 -10.27 -19.67 12.54
C THR A 241 -9.63 -19.66 13.92
N LYS A 242 -8.45 -20.27 14.08
CA LYS A 242 -7.77 -20.34 15.39
C LYS A 242 -7.35 -18.96 15.90
N GLU A 243 -6.81 -18.11 15.03
CA GLU A 243 -6.45 -16.73 15.39
C GLU A 243 -7.68 -15.94 15.88
N LEU A 244 -8.81 -16.04 15.17
CA LEU A 244 -10.04 -15.34 15.51
C LEU A 244 -10.67 -15.88 16.80
N GLU A 245 -10.68 -17.20 17.00
CA GLU A 245 -11.17 -17.82 18.24
C GLU A 245 -10.37 -17.41 19.47
N THR A 246 -9.04 -17.30 19.33
CA THR A 246 -8.18 -16.80 20.41
C THR A 246 -8.57 -15.37 20.80
N LYS A 247 -8.71 -14.48 19.82
CA LYS A 247 -9.12 -13.08 20.07
C LYS A 247 -10.52 -12.97 20.66
N LEU A 248 -11.47 -13.77 20.18
CA LEU A 248 -12.84 -13.79 20.70
C LEU A 248 -12.85 -14.17 22.18
N LYS A 249 -12.09 -15.22 22.55
CA LYS A 249 -11.95 -15.65 23.95
C LYS A 249 -11.33 -14.56 24.83
N GLU A 250 -10.31 -13.87 24.35
CA GLU A 250 -9.67 -12.76 25.07
C GLU A 250 -10.69 -11.63 25.35
N ILE A 251 -11.42 -11.17 24.34
CA ILE A 251 -12.41 -10.09 24.48
C ILE A 251 -13.58 -10.51 25.40
N MET A 252 -14.09 -11.73 25.26
CA MET A 252 -15.16 -12.22 26.13
C MET A 252 -14.72 -12.31 27.59
N THR A 253 -13.47 -12.73 27.84
CA THR A 253 -12.91 -12.83 29.19
C THR A 253 -12.77 -11.45 29.84
N MET A 254 -12.31 -10.45 29.09
CA MET A 254 -12.21 -9.06 29.57
C MET A 254 -13.60 -8.49 29.91
N THR A 255 -14.58 -8.72 29.04
CA THR A 255 -15.97 -8.25 29.25
C THR A 255 -16.60 -8.83 30.52
N THR A 256 -16.28 -10.09 30.86
CA THR A 256 -16.78 -10.74 32.10
C THR A 256 -16.09 -10.29 33.39
N MET A 257 -14.93 -9.64 33.31
CA MET A 257 -14.21 -9.13 34.49
C MET A 257 -14.60 -7.69 34.85
N ASP A 258 -15.13 -6.92 33.88
CA ASP A 258 -15.50 -5.52 34.05
C ASP A 258 -16.99 -5.30 34.42
N GLY A 259 -17.80 -6.37 34.48
CA GLY A 259 -19.23 -6.36 34.82
C GLY A 259 -19.54 -7.04 36.14
#